data_AF-A0A7G7CSN2-F1
#
_entry.id   AF-A0A7G7CSN2-F1
#
_cell.length_a   1.000
_cell.length_b   1.000
_cell.length_c   1.000
_cell.angle_alpha   90.00
_cell.angle_beta   90.00
_cell.angle_gamma   90.00
#
_symmetry.space_group_name_H-M   'P 1'
#
loop_
_entity.id
_entity.type
_entity.pdbx_description
1 polymer ?
#
loop_
_entity_poly.entity_id
_entity_poly.type
_entity_poly.pdbx_seq_one_letter_code
_entity_poly.pdbx_strand_id
1 'polypeptide(L)' 'MQTRRWADVVEVEIATFEWVNWWNKSRLHQSLDYRTPAEVESEFWSKSSAQDIMEIKAHA' A
#
# COMPACT_ATOMS: atom_id res chain seq x y z
N MET A 1 21.15 -21.69 11.62
CA MET A 1 20.70 -20.46 10.94
C MET A 1 21.18 -20.52 9.50
N GLN A 2 20.26 -20.58 8.54
CA GLN A 2 20.60 -20.55 7.10
C GLN A 2 20.77 -19.08 6.70
N THR A 3 22.02 -18.61 6.54
CA THR A 3 22.27 -17.32 5.89
C THR A 3 22.09 -17.50 4.38
N ARG A 4 21.00 -16.99 3.82
CA ARG A 4 20.89 -16.84 2.37
C ARG A 4 21.97 -15.86 1.91
N ARG A 5 22.81 -16.28 0.97
CA ARG A 5 23.76 -15.40 0.28
C ARG A 5 23.10 -14.93 -1.00
N TRP A 6 23.07 -13.62 -1.21
CA TRP A 6 22.57 -13.00 -2.43
C TRP A 6 23.67 -13.04 -3.49
N ALA A 7 23.33 -13.43 -4.72
CA ALA A 7 24.29 -13.54 -5.81
C ALA A 7 24.56 -12.18 -6.49
N ASP A 8 23.55 -11.30 -6.54
CA ASP A 8 23.62 -9.98 -7.17
C ASP A 8 22.59 -9.01 -6.54
N VAL A 9 22.76 -7.71 -6.77
CA VAL A 9 21.86 -6.63 -6.37
C VAL A 9 20.43 -6.87 -6.89
N VAL A 10 20.31 -7.41 -8.11
CA VAL A 10 19.01 -7.74 -8.71
C VAL A 10 18.20 -8.71 -7.84
N GLU A 11 18.83 -9.70 -7.19
CA GLU A 11 18.10 -10.62 -6.31
C GLU A 11 17.57 -9.92 -5.06
N VAL A 12 18.32 -8.94 -4.54
CA VAL A 12 17.90 -8.14 -3.38
C VAL A 12 16.76 -7.22 -3.76
N GLU A 13 16.80 -6.61 -4.94
CA GLU A 13 15.73 -5.77 -5.47
C GLU A 13 14.44 -6.56 -5.64
N ILE A 14 14.51 -7.77 -6.23
CA ILE A 14 13.35 -8.65 -6.38
C ILE A 14 12.79 -9.03 -5.00
N ALA A 15 13.64 -9.50 -4.08
CA ALA A 15 13.18 -9.89 -2.74
C ALA A 15 12.54 -8.72 -1.98
N THR A 16 13.09 -7.52 -2.14
CA THR A 16 12.54 -6.29 -1.54
C THR A 16 11.20 -5.94 -2.18
N PHE A 17 11.10 -5.99 -3.51
CA PHE A 17 9.86 -5.73 -4.23
C PHE A 17 8.76 -6.72 -3.83
N GLU A 18 9.07 -8.01 -3.74
CA GLU A 18 8.14 -9.05 -3.29
C GLU A 18 7.66 -8.77 -1.86
N TRP A 19 8.57 -8.42 -0.94
CA TRP A 19 8.22 -8.09 0.44
C TRP A 19 7.32 -6.86 0.53
N VAL A 20 7.66 -5.77 -0.18
CA VAL A 20 6.84 -4.55 -0.22
C VAL A 20 5.45 -4.84 -0.80
N ASN A 21 5.38 -5.60 -1.90
CA ASN A 21 4.11 -5.95 -2.52
C ASN A 21 3.24 -6.77 -1.57
N TRP A 22 3.80 -7.78 -0.89
CA TRP A 22 3.06 -8.55 0.11
C TRP A 22 2.61 -7.69 1.29
N TRP A 23 3.47 -6.84 1.84
CA TRP A 23 3.15 -5.95 2.95
C TRP A 23 1.99 -5.00 2.63
N ASN A 24 1.99 -4.44 1.42
CA ASN A 24 1.02 -3.44 0.99
C ASN A 24 -0.30 -4.04 0.49
N LYS A 25 -0.30 -5.23 -0.11
CA LYS A 25 -1.47 -5.77 -0.82
C LYS A 25 -2.04 -7.07 -0.27
N SER A 26 -1.33 -7.75 0.63
CA SER A 26 -1.74 -9.08 1.10
C SER A 26 -1.68 -9.24 2.60
N ARG A 27 -0.77 -8.53 3.28
CA ARG A 27 -0.69 -8.55 4.74
C ARG A 27 -1.84 -7.73 5.34
N LEU A 28 -2.62 -8.37 6.19
CA LEU A 28 -3.63 -7.70 7.02
C LEU A 28 -2.98 -7.08 8.25
N HIS A 29 -3.37 -5.85 8.59
CA HIS A 29 -2.82 -5.13 9.74
C HIS A 29 -3.92 -4.89 10.77
N GLN A 30 -3.73 -5.36 12.01
CA GLN A 30 -4.71 -5.19 13.08
C GLN A 30 -5.03 -3.71 13.37
N SER A 31 -4.03 -2.83 13.25
CA SER A 31 -4.22 -1.38 13.39
C SER A 31 -5.02 -0.72 12.26
N LEU A 32 -5.22 -1.44 11.14
CA LEU A 32 -6.04 -1.03 10.01
C LEU A 32 -7.36 -1.81 9.96
N ASP A 33 -7.82 -2.32 11.11
CA ASP A 33 -9.01 -3.18 11.21
C ASP A 33 -8.92 -4.44 10.33
N TYR A 34 -7.74 -5.04 10.26
CA TYR A 34 -7.44 -6.19 9.39
C TYR A 34 -7.61 -5.91 7.90
N ARG A 35 -7.37 -4.67 7.47
CA ARG A 35 -7.25 -4.31 6.05
C ARG A 35 -5.79 -4.20 5.62
N THR A 36 -5.59 -4.18 4.31
CA THR A 36 -4.30 -3.91 3.69
C THR A 36 -4.08 -2.39 3.55
N PRO A 37 -2.82 -1.92 3.54
CA PRO A 37 -2.52 -0.51 3.30
C PRO A 37 -3.10 -0.01 1.96
N ALA A 38 -3.03 -0.83 0.91
CA ALA A 38 -3.56 -0.46 -0.42
C ALA A 38 -5.08 -0.21 -0.40
N GLU A 39 -5.85 -0.99 0.36
CA GLU A 39 -7.29 -0.77 0.52
C GLU A 39 -7.59 0.55 1.23
N VAL A 40 -6.85 0.85 2.30
CA VAL A 40 -7.01 2.09 3.07
C VAL A 40 -6.64 3.31 2.23
N GLU A 41 -5.54 3.26 1.48
CA GLU A 41 -5.15 4.32 0.55
C GLU A 41 -6.21 4.53 -0.55
N SER A 42 -6.70 3.44 -1.16
CA SER A 42 -7.74 3.53 -2.19
C SER A 42 -9.02 4.18 -1.66
N GLU A 43 -9.44 3.83 -0.44
CA GLU A 43 -10.60 4.44 0.21
C GLU A 43 -10.37 5.92 0.50
N PHE A 44 -9.18 6.28 1.00
CA PHE A 44 -8.80 7.66 1.28
C PHE A 44 -8.86 8.55 0.02
N TRP A 45 -8.24 8.12 -1.08
CA TRP A 45 -8.25 8.88 -2.33
C TRP A 45 -9.63 8.94 -2.99
N SER A 46 -10.43 7.87 -2.87
CA SER A 46 -11.82 7.88 -3.33
C SER A 46 -12.68 8.88 -2.54
N LYS A 47 -12.44 9.06 -1.24
CA LYS A 47 -13.14 10.04 -0.42
C LYS A 47 -12.68 11.47 -0.70
N SER A 48 -11.37 11.69 -0.80
CA SER A 48 -10.81 13.02 -1.11
C SER A 48 -11.34 13.56 -2.43
N SER A 49 -11.32 12.74 -3.49
CA SER A 49 -11.86 13.15 -4.80
C SER A 49 -13.36 13.47 -4.76
N ALA A 50 -14.15 12.77 -3.94
CA ALA A 50 -15.56 13.07 -3.75
C ALA A 50 -15.79 14.38 -2.96
N GLN A 51 -14.95 14.65 -1.95
CA GLN A 51 -14.99 15.89 -1.16
C GLN A 51 -14.64 17.10 -2.02
N ASP A 52 -13.60 17.01 -2.85
CA ASP A 52 -13.19 18.08 -3.78
C ASP A 52 -14.33 18.44 -4.75
N ILE A 53 -15.05 17.43 -5.26
CA ILE A 53 -16.21 17.64 -6.14
C ILE A 53 -17.37 18.34 -5.41
N MET A 54 -17.59 18.02 -4.13
CA MET A 54 -18.65 18.64 -3.32
C MET A 54 -18.32 20.10 -2.98
N GLU A 55 -17.08 20.42 -2.66
CA GLU A 55 -16.65 21.81 -2.38
C GLU A 55 -16.79 22.70 -3.63
N ILE A 56 -16.39 22.21 -4.81
CA ILE A 56 -16.55 22.97 -6.05
C ILE A 56 -18.03 23.30 -6.33
N LYS A 57 -18.95 22.36 -6.07
CA LYS A 57 -20.40 22.60 -6.26
C LYS A 57 -21.01 23.51 -5.19
N ALA A 58 -20.46 23.54 -3.98
CA ALA A 58 -20.96 24.39 -2.90
C ALA A 58 -20.54 25.86 -3.05
N HIS A 59 -19.48 26.14 -3.83
CA HIS A 59 -18.96 27.47 -4.11
C HIS A 59 -19.36 28.03 -5.49
N ALA A 60 -20.20 27.32 -6.25
CA ALA A 60 -20.72 27.73 -7.56
C ALA A 60 -22.10 28.39 -7.45
#